data_AF-A0A8I1N0F3-F1
#
_entry.id   AF-A0A8I1N0F3-F1
#
_cell.length_a   1.000
_cell.length_b   1.000
_cell.length_c   1.000
_cell.angle_alpha   90.00
_cell.angle_beta   90.00
_cell.angle_gamma   90.00
#
_symmetry.space_group_name_H-M   'P 1'
#
loop_
_entity.id
_entity.type
_entity.pdbx_description
1 polymer ?
#
loop_
_entity_poly.entity_id
_entity_poly.type
_entity_poly.pdbx_seq_one_letter_code
_entity_poly.pdbx_strand_id
1 'polypeptide(L)'
;MSSTQPTEREQVILAATTAATAHPNWVTSDMVDALMGGHGQLNIATFTVADILVSELKRGADNKLRLSNAPSQGIDELLGKLIKGALAAGAMPANAALISAVMLYLTGTRAQIGVPAGNRKLGATARMIAGVDRCGVAAIPTSKKNNKVSGFPAVAALYEAMRKGELSPLSGYDLPISGGPLIGHGALGEDIIFPIMADKGARVATKAMMDAFAGGGMKPHAFNCAVIGAAAILEIMHPDAAVAEEYGAYERVNTAYLAGKAAAETAGLPEKIHVLLTGQEYSTAQLIGDLGLIFKDIGGPSVIGIMAVDEMMGIFTPDFAGHAGPVNPPLGHISTDAVIAMKLWLEEGATQESVSDALRKRREEFLFDPEISMISMNIIAKKAAQLRRGPVSDAMILASEPVLAKALYRRAAKAYDDLKAGKELGQIVRELDDERKHKVERNVGAFFSRMMNKSISLSLTHIGPGARRTNSRLAKEWMAFDTHLDVEVTVDGVTTKLEHLSDRVLPDLAQGKRKELTEAFMLSVPLVSELMFSSSVSLNVTVPAAVAVAMGRMEVGEAAKVAQKAGYITCGIPGADVNAEHAARAAKNFMGVQVV
;
A
#
# COMPACT_ATOMS: atom_id res chain seq x y z
N MET A 1 -14.95 10.94 -51.36
CA MET A 1 -14.92 10.51 -49.94
C MET A 1 -15.95 11.35 -49.21
N SER A 2 -17.07 10.77 -48.75
CA SER A 2 -18.10 11.54 -48.07
C SER A 2 -17.57 11.94 -46.70
N SER A 3 -17.41 13.23 -46.44
CA SER A 3 -17.09 13.75 -45.13
C SER A 3 -18.33 13.63 -44.23
N THR A 4 -18.52 12.47 -43.61
CA THR A 4 -19.49 12.34 -42.51
C THR A 4 -18.96 13.17 -41.34
N GLN A 5 -19.48 14.39 -41.19
CA GLN A 5 -19.24 15.18 -39.99
C GLN A 5 -19.70 14.37 -38.77
N PRO A 6 -18.93 14.39 -37.65
CA PRO A 6 -19.33 13.71 -36.43
C PRO A 6 -20.70 14.22 -35.97
N THR A 7 -21.57 13.31 -35.52
CA THR A 7 -22.87 13.69 -34.94
C THR A 7 -22.67 14.54 -33.68
N GLU A 8 -23.65 15.38 -33.33
CA GLU A 8 -23.63 16.16 -32.08
C GLU A 8 -23.35 15.27 -30.86
N ARG A 9 -23.95 14.07 -30.82
CA ARG A 9 -23.71 13.07 -29.78
C ARG A 9 -22.24 12.68 -29.70
N GLU A 10 -21.60 12.38 -30.82
CA GLU A 10 -20.19 12.02 -30.88
C GLU A 10 -19.28 13.18 -30.48
N GLN A 11 -19.61 14.41 -30.90
CA GLN A 11 -18.87 15.62 -30.50
C GLN A 11 -18.93 15.84 -29.00
N VAL A 12 -20.12 15.74 -28.39
CA VAL A 12 -20.30 15.90 -26.95
C VAL A 12 -19.56 14.81 -26.17
N ILE A 13 -19.70 13.54 -26.59
CA ILE A 13 -19.00 12.43 -25.93
C ILE A 13 -17.49 12.65 -26.03
N LEU A 14 -16.96 12.95 -27.22
CA LEU A 14 -15.53 13.19 -27.41
C LEU A 14 -15.03 14.36 -26.55
N ALA A 15 -15.77 15.48 -26.52
CA ALA A 15 -15.42 16.65 -25.71
C ALA A 15 -15.41 16.30 -24.22
N ALA A 16 -16.43 15.61 -23.72
CA ALA A 16 -16.53 15.27 -22.30
C ALA A 16 -15.47 14.25 -21.87
N THR A 17 -15.23 13.19 -22.65
CA THR A 17 -14.22 12.18 -22.30
C THR A 17 -12.81 12.74 -22.38
N THR A 18 -12.49 13.53 -23.42
CA THR A 18 -11.19 14.19 -23.56
C THR A 18 -10.95 15.17 -22.42
N ALA A 19 -11.97 15.96 -22.07
CA ALA A 19 -11.88 16.93 -20.99
C ALA A 19 -11.67 16.28 -19.62
N ALA A 20 -12.43 15.22 -19.31
CA ALA A 20 -12.29 14.52 -18.04
C ALA A 20 -10.85 14.02 -17.81
N THR A 21 -10.18 13.51 -18.85
CA THR A 21 -8.81 12.98 -18.74
C THR A 21 -7.69 13.94 -19.10
N ALA A 22 -7.99 15.20 -19.39
CA ALA A 22 -6.94 16.17 -19.72
C ALA A 22 -5.96 16.38 -18.55
N HIS A 23 -6.39 16.12 -17.32
CA HIS A 23 -5.52 16.06 -16.15
C HIS A 23 -5.94 14.91 -15.20
N PRO A 24 -5.01 14.07 -14.70
CA PRO A 24 -5.36 12.96 -13.81
C PRO A 24 -6.13 13.37 -12.55
N ASN A 25 -5.88 14.57 -12.02
CA ASN A 25 -6.58 15.08 -10.83
C ASN A 25 -8.08 15.28 -11.06
N TRP A 26 -8.54 15.52 -12.29
CA TRP A 26 -9.93 15.91 -12.52
C TRP A 26 -10.92 14.74 -12.36
N VAL A 27 -10.41 13.51 -12.28
CA VAL A 27 -11.19 12.28 -12.14
C VAL A 27 -11.03 11.62 -10.77
N THR A 28 -10.54 12.36 -9.78
CA THR A 28 -10.40 11.91 -8.39
C THR A 28 -10.80 13.01 -7.42
N SER A 29 -11.24 12.64 -6.22
CA SER A 29 -11.35 13.57 -5.08
C SER A 29 -10.13 13.48 -4.15
N ASP A 30 -9.22 12.54 -4.37
CA ASP A 30 -7.96 12.49 -3.67
C ASP A 30 -7.05 13.62 -4.17
N MET A 31 -6.37 14.29 -3.25
CA MET A 31 -5.45 15.39 -3.53
C MET A 31 -4.11 14.87 -4.07
N VAL A 32 -4.12 14.17 -5.21
CA VAL A 32 -2.96 13.42 -5.72
C VAL A 32 -1.76 14.29 -6.11
N ASP A 33 -1.93 15.60 -6.31
CA ASP A 33 -0.82 16.55 -6.43
C ASP A 33 0.05 16.59 -5.19
N ALA A 34 -0.57 16.52 -4.00
CA ALA A 34 0.14 16.57 -2.73
C ALA A 34 1.09 15.37 -2.56
N LEU A 35 0.77 14.24 -3.20
CA LEU A 35 1.59 13.03 -3.20
C LEU A 35 2.94 13.23 -3.92
N MET A 36 3.01 14.14 -4.90
CA MET A 36 4.29 14.48 -5.55
C MET A 36 5.25 15.23 -4.61
N GLY A 37 4.70 15.90 -3.59
CA GLY A 37 5.47 16.54 -2.52
C GLY A 37 5.71 15.62 -1.31
N GLY A 38 5.32 14.35 -1.38
CA GLY A 38 5.42 13.40 -0.26
C GLY A 38 4.50 13.71 0.92
N HIS A 39 3.46 14.52 0.71
CA HIS A 39 2.52 14.86 1.77
C HIS A 39 1.57 13.70 2.05
N GLY A 40 1.61 13.20 3.28
CA GLY A 40 0.70 12.18 3.77
C GLY A 40 0.99 10.75 3.29
N GLN A 41 1.62 10.56 2.13
CA GLN A 41 2.02 9.25 1.58
C GLN A 41 3.26 9.35 0.66
N LEU A 42 3.86 8.21 0.32
CA LEU A 42 5.08 8.08 -0.50
C LEU A 42 4.97 7.05 -1.64
N ASN A 43 3.76 6.76 -2.10
CA ASN A 43 3.54 5.89 -3.25
C ASN A 43 4.25 6.41 -4.52
N ILE A 44 4.23 7.72 -4.80
CA ILE A 44 4.94 8.31 -5.97
C ILE A 44 6.45 8.07 -5.88
N ALA A 45 7.04 8.13 -4.68
CA ALA A 45 8.46 7.79 -4.47
C ALA A 45 8.73 6.31 -4.76
N THR A 46 7.83 5.41 -4.35
CA THR A 46 7.92 3.97 -4.66
C THR A 46 7.90 3.72 -6.17
N PHE A 47 6.97 4.34 -6.90
CA PHE A 47 6.92 4.27 -8.37
C PHE A 47 8.21 4.78 -9.01
N THR A 48 8.69 5.94 -8.56
CA THR A 48 9.91 6.56 -9.09
C THR A 48 11.13 5.66 -8.89
N VAL A 49 11.26 5.06 -7.71
CA VAL A 49 12.34 4.10 -7.40
C VAL A 49 12.21 2.83 -8.24
N ALA A 50 11.00 2.29 -8.39
CA ALA A 50 10.74 1.12 -9.23
C ALA A 50 11.13 1.37 -10.69
N ASP A 51 10.75 2.52 -11.25
CA ASP A 51 11.08 2.92 -12.62
C ASP A 51 12.58 3.06 -12.85
N ILE A 52 13.30 3.70 -11.91
CA ILE A 52 14.77 3.80 -11.98
C ILE A 52 15.38 2.41 -11.91
N LEU A 53 14.93 1.58 -10.97
CA LEU A 53 15.53 0.29 -10.70
C LEU A 53 15.39 -0.65 -11.90
N VAL A 54 14.19 -0.78 -12.49
CA VAL A 54 14.00 -1.58 -13.71
C VAL A 54 14.87 -1.06 -14.85
N SER A 55 14.90 0.26 -15.06
CA SER A 55 15.66 0.88 -16.15
C SER A 55 17.17 0.61 -16.03
N GLU A 56 17.73 0.75 -14.83
CA GLU A 56 19.16 0.56 -14.60
C GLU A 56 19.54 -0.92 -14.63
N LEU A 57 18.74 -1.81 -14.04
CA LEU A 57 19.03 -3.25 -14.05
C LEU A 57 18.95 -3.84 -15.46
N LYS A 58 17.97 -3.43 -16.28
CA LYS A 58 17.90 -3.87 -17.70
C LYS A 58 19.07 -3.35 -18.54
N ARG A 59 19.76 -2.28 -18.11
CA ARG A 59 21.00 -1.78 -18.71
C ARG A 59 22.27 -2.46 -18.17
N GLY A 60 22.12 -3.42 -17.25
CA GLY A 60 23.25 -4.15 -16.66
C GLY A 60 23.87 -3.46 -15.45
N ALA A 61 23.15 -2.55 -14.77
CA ALA A 61 23.63 -1.98 -13.52
C ALA A 61 23.88 -3.07 -12.47
N ASP A 62 24.94 -2.89 -11.68
CA ASP A 62 25.37 -3.85 -10.69
C ASP A 62 24.66 -3.64 -9.35
N ASN A 63 23.78 -4.58 -8.99
CA ASN A 63 23.05 -4.57 -7.71
C ASN A 63 23.64 -5.54 -6.67
N LYS A 64 24.84 -6.08 -6.90
CA LYS A 64 25.44 -7.05 -5.99
C LYS A 64 26.28 -6.35 -4.93
N LEU A 65 25.87 -6.52 -3.68
CA LEU A 65 26.72 -6.22 -2.53
C LEU A 65 27.80 -7.31 -2.43
N ARG A 66 29.08 -6.93 -2.57
CA ARG A 66 30.21 -7.87 -2.55
C ARG A 66 31.14 -7.59 -1.38
N LEU A 67 31.89 -8.61 -0.94
CA LEU A 67 33.08 -8.36 -0.14
C LEU A 67 34.15 -7.80 -1.09
N SER A 68 34.56 -6.55 -0.86
CA SER A 68 35.62 -5.91 -1.63
C SER A 68 36.47 -5.00 -0.76
N ASN A 69 37.77 -4.99 -1.01
CA ASN A 69 38.68 -4.00 -0.43
C ASN A 69 38.68 -2.73 -1.31
N ALA A 70 37.56 -2.02 -1.32
CA ALA A 70 37.39 -0.80 -2.11
C ALA A 70 36.54 0.22 -1.34
N PRO A 71 36.82 1.54 -1.50
CA PRO A 71 36.07 2.59 -0.83
C PRO A 71 34.62 2.69 -1.32
N SER A 72 34.33 2.28 -2.56
CA SER A 72 32.99 2.24 -3.14
C SER A 72 32.75 0.97 -3.98
N GLN A 73 31.49 0.67 -4.26
CA GLN A 73 31.02 -0.43 -5.11
C GLN A 73 29.99 0.07 -6.12
N GLY A 74 29.76 -0.68 -7.21
CA GLY A 74 28.78 -0.30 -8.24
C GLY A 74 27.36 -0.09 -7.69
N ILE A 75 27.00 -0.84 -6.64
CA ILE A 75 25.73 -0.67 -5.93
C ILE A 75 25.55 0.72 -5.29
N ASP A 76 26.64 1.41 -4.93
CA ASP A 76 26.58 2.74 -4.31
C ASP A 76 26.06 3.78 -5.30
N GLU A 77 26.46 3.68 -6.57
CA GLU A 77 25.96 4.55 -7.65
C GLU A 77 24.47 4.30 -7.90
N LEU A 78 24.07 3.03 -7.96
CA LEU A 78 22.66 2.66 -8.13
C LEU A 78 21.82 3.19 -6.96
N LEU A 79 22.22 2.94 -5.71
CA LEU A 79 21.55 3.48 -4.52
C LEU A 79 21.46 5.02 -4.56
N GLY A 80 22.52 5.71 -4.97
CA GLY A 80 22.51 7.17 -5.14
C GLY A 80 21.43 7.64 -6.13
N LYS A 81 21.26 6.95 -7.27
CA LYS A 81 20.18 7.23 -8.23
C LYS A 81 18.80 6.99 -7.63
N LEU A 82 18.61 5.87 -6.92
CA LEU A 82 17.33 5.55 -6.27
C LEU A 82 16.95 6.59 -5.21
N ILE A 83 17.88 6.93 -4.33
CA ILE A 83 17.69 7.93 -3.25
C ILE A 83 17.35 9.29 -3.86
N LYS A 84 18.10 9.74 -4.87
CA LYS A 84 17.83 11.01 -5.56
C LYS A 84 16.43 11.02 -6.19
N GLY A 85 15.99 9.91 -6.77
CA GLY A 85 14.65 9.76 -7.31
C GLY A 85 13.56 9.88 -6.23
N ALA A 86 13.72 9.16 -5.12
CA ALA A 86 12.78 9.23 -4.00
C ALA A 86 12.71 10.64 -3.38
N LEU A 87 13.85 11.33 -3.23
CA LEU A 87 13.91 12.72 -2.76
C LEU A 87 13.16 13.67 -3.71
N ALA A 88 13.34 13.51 -5.02
CA ALA A 88 12.63 14.30 -6.02
C ALA A 88 11.10 14.07 -5.99
N ALA A 89 10.67 12.90 -5.48
CA ALA A 89 9.26 12.55 -5.25
C ALA A 89 8.74 12.97 -3.86
N GLY A 90 9.47 13.84 -3.16
CA GLY A 90 9.05 14.41 -1.87
C GLY A 90 9.34 13.54 -0.65
N ALA A 91 10.06 12.43 -0.79
CA ALA A 91 10.52 11.68 0.37
C ALA A 91 11.59 12.49 1.14
N MET A 92 11.51 12.54 2.47
CA MET A 92 12.63 13.02 3.28
C MET A 92 13.81 12.02 3.23
N PRO A 93 15.06 12.44 3.51
CA PRO A 93 16.25 11.61 3.36
C PRO A 93 16.17 10.21 4.00
N ALA A 94 15.68 10.09 5.25
CA ALA A 94 15.55 8.80 5.92
C ALA A 94 14.53 7.86 5.23
N ASN A 95 13.41 8.41 4.74
CA ASN A 95 12.44 7.63 3.98
C ASN A 95 13.00 7.24 2.60
N ALA A 96 13.73 8.15 1.93
CA ALA A 96 14.35 7.88 0.64
C ALA A 96 15.38 6.75 0.74
N ALA A 97 16.21 6.76 1.79
CA ALA A 97 17.14 5.68 2.10
C ALA A 97 16.38 4.36 2.32
N LEU A 98 15.34 4.37 3.15
CA LEU A 98 14.56 3.18 3.48
C LEU A 98 13.90 2.55 2.26
N ILE A 99 13.14 3.35 1.49
CA ILE A 99 12.46 2.92 0.26
C ILE A 99 13.48 2.33 -0.71
N SER A 100 14.61 3.01 -0.93
CA SER A 100 15.64 2.56 -1.87
C SER A 100 16.30 1.25 -1.43
N ALA A 101 16.65 1.11 -0.15
CA ALA A 101 17.26 -0.10 0.40
C ALA A 101 16.30 -1.29 0.30
N VAL A 102 15.04 -1.13 0.69
CA VAL A 102 14.03 -2.20 0.64
C VAL A 102 13.74 -2.61 -0.81
N MET A 103 13.53 -1.65 -1.71
CA MET A 103 13.26 -1.94 -3.12
C MET A 103 14.44 -2.67 -3.78
N LEU A 104 15.68 -2.26 -3.48
CA LEU A 104 16.87 -2.93 -4.00
C LEU A 104 17.01 -4.34 -3.42
N TYR A 105 16.75 -4.52 -2.12
CA TYR A 105 16.69 -5.85 -1.48
C TYR A 105 15.70 -6.79 -2.20
N LEU A 106 14.51 -6.28 -2.54
CA LEU A 106 13.49 -7.07 -3.27
C LEU A 106 13.93 -7.50 -4.67
N THR A 107 15.03 -6.95 -5.21
CA THR A 107 15.65 -7.41 -6.48
C THR A 107 16.70 -8.51 -6.29
N GLY A 108 16.88 -9.02 -5.07
CA GLY A 108 17.83 -10.09 -4.75
C GLY A 108 19.18 -9.59 -4.20
N THR A 109 19.30 -8.30 -3.91
CA THR A 109 20.47 -7.74 -3.24
C THR A 109 20.52 -8.20 -1.78
N ARG A 110 21.68 -8.67 -1.31
CA ARG A 110 21.88 -9.05 0.10
C ARG A 110 21.79 -7.82 1.01
N ALA A 111 21.19 -7.98 2.19
CA ALA A 111 21.13 -6.91 3.19
C ALA A 111 22.48 -6.63 3.85
N GLN A 112 23.37 -7.63 3.92
CA GLN A 112 24.73 -7.47 4.43
C GLN A 112 25.73 -8.43 3.77
N ILE A 113 27.02 -8.08 3.82
CA ILE A 113 28.14 -8.97 3.50
C ILE A 113 29.42 -8.46 4.16
N GLY A 114 30.27 -9.38 4.61
CA GLY A 114 31.69 -9.13 4.78
C GLY A 114 32.31 -9.74 6.03
N VAL A 115 33.58 -9.38 6.24
CA VAL A 115 34.44 -9.79 7.35
C VAL A 115 34.86 -8.54 8.16
N PRO A 116 35.55 -8.68 9.32
CA PRO A 116 36.10 -7.53 10.03
C PRO A 116 36.94 -6.63 9.10
N ALA A 117 36.70 -5.31 9.15
CA ALA A 117 37.18 -4.32 8.18
C ALA A 117 36.79 -4.65 6.72
N GLY A 118 35.60 -4.19 6.32
CA GLY A 118 35.04 -4.46 4.98
C GLY A 118 33.57 -4.88 5.00
N ASN A 119 32.97 -5.06 6.18
CA ASN A 119 31.53 -5.29 6.33
C ASN A 119 30.72 -4.15 5.69
N ARG A 120 29.80 -4.50 4.80
CA ARG A 120 28.84 -3.61 4.15
C ARG A 120 27.43 -4.02 4.53
N LYS A 121 26.62 -3.03 4.91
CA LYS A 121 25.19 -3.21 5.23
C LYS A 121 24.39 -2.27 4.36
N LEU A 122 23.40 -2.83 3.66
CA LEU A 122 22.59 -2.12 2.68
C LEU A 122 21.90 -0.89 3.31
N GLY A 123 21.32 -1.06 4.51
CA GLY A 123 20.70 0.03 5.25
C GLY A 123 21.68 1.14 5.63
N ALA A 124 22.87 0.79 6.15
CA ALA A 124 23.90 1.75 6.51
C ALA A 124 24.44 2.51 5.29
N THR A 125 24.69 1.80 4.18
CA THR A 125 25.14 2.41 2.92
C THR A 125 24.09 3.39 2.39
N ALA A 126 22.81 3.00 2.33
CA ALA A 126 21.73 3.88 1.89
C ALA A 126 21.60 5.11 2.80
N ARG A 127 21.70 4.94 4.12
CA ARG A 127 21.69 6.03 5.10
C ARG A 127 22.83 7.03 4.86
N MET A 128 24.05 6.53 4.70
CA MET A 128 25.24 7.37 4.48
C MET A 128 25.13 8.16 3.16
N ILE A 129 24.69 7.52 2.07
CA ILE A 129 24.47 8.17 0.78
C ILE A 129 23.37 9.24 0.89
N ALA A 130 22.31 8.99 1.67
CA ALA A 130 21.23 9.95 1.89
C ALA A 130 21.61 11.10 2.85
N GLY A 131 22.78 11.04 3.51
CA GLY A 131 23.19 12.04 4.50
C GLY A 131 22.36 12.01 5.79
N VAL A 132 21.97 10.82 6.25
CA VAL A 132 21.08 10.64 7.40
C VAL A 132 21.85 10.20 8.64
N ASP A 133 21.55 10.82 9.78
CA ASP A 133 22.12 10.42 11.07
C ASP A 133 21.62 9.05 11.52
N ARG A 134 22.47 8.33 12.26
CA ARG A 134 22.05 7.06 12.87
C ARG A 134 21.02 7.37 13.96
N CYS A 135 19.93 6.62 13.96
CA CYS A 135 18.92 6.65 15.02
C CYS A 135 18.81 5.26 15.65
N GLY A 136 18.36 5.19 16.91
CA GLY A 136 18.10 3.91 17.57
C GLY A 136 16.73 3.35 17.20
N VAL A 137 16.56 2.03 17.22
CA VAL A 137 15.30 1.33 16.89
C VAL A 137 14.11 1.84 17.72
N ALA A 138 14.35 2.30 18.96
CA ALA A 138 13.32 2.85 19.84
C ALA A 138 12.52 4.02 19.23
N ALA A 139 13.13 4.78 18.31
CA ALA A 139 12.54 5.94 17.67
C ALA A 139 11.81 5.61 16.35
N ILE A 140 11.98 4.40 15.82
CA ILE A 140 11.33 3.97 14.57
C ILE A 140 9.83 3.81 14.85
N PRO A 141 8.94 4.53 14.14
CA PRO A 141 7.50 4.36 14.32
C PRO A 141 6.98 3.11 13.61
N THR A 142 5.79 2.65 13.98
CA THR A 142 5.03 1.67 13.20
C THR A 142 4.24 2.36 12.10
N SER A 143 3.73 1.60 11.12
CA SER A 143 2.73 2.14 10.18
C SER A 143 1.48 2.62 10.93
N LYS A 144 0.85 3.69 10.44
CA LYS A 144 -0.37 4.23 11.03
C LYS A 144 -1.52 3.27 10.73
N LYS A 145 -2.21 2.81 11.77
CA LYS A 145 -3.52 2.16 11.65
C LYS A 145 -4.57 3.11 12.25
N ASN A 146 -5.10 2.82 13.44
CA ASN A 146 -5.93 3.79 14.20
C ASN A 146 -5.07 4.67 15.10
N ASN A 147 -4.08 4.05 15.77
CA ASN A 147 -3.00 4.70 16.50
C ASN A 147 -1.66 4.30 15.85
N LYS A 148 -0.55 4.68 16.49
CA LYS A 148 0.79 4.22 16.15
C LYS A 148 1.57 3.95 17.43
N VAL A 149 2.53 3.03 17.36
CA VAL A 149 3.52 2.75 18.41
C VAL A 149 4.90 3.09 17.84
N SER A 150 5.93 3.18 18.66
CA SER A 150 7.33 3.17 18.19
C SER A 150 8.01 1.85 18.52
N GLY A 151 9.28 1.67 18.14
CA GLY A 151 10.08 0.52 18.56
C GLY A 151 10.48 0.54 20.03
N PHE A 152 10.08 1.56 20.81
CA PHE A 152 10.44 1.67 22.22
C PHE A 152 10.02 0.47 23.07
N PRO A 153 8.81 -0.12 22.94
CA PRO A 153 8.42 -1.30 23.73
C PRO A 153 9.33 -2.50 23.49
N ALA A 154 9.74 -2.74 22.24
CA ALA A 154 10.71 -3.79 21.90
C ALA A 154 12.04 -3.59 22.62
N VAL A 155 12.60 -2.37 22.51
CA VAL A 155 13.87 -2.03 23.16
C VAL A 155 13.76 -2.11 24.68
N ALA A 156 12.71 -1.54 25.28
CA ALA A 156 12.52 -1.55 26.72
C ALA A 156 12.41 -2.97 27.29
N ALA A 157 11.60 -3.83 26.67
CA ALA A 157 11.44 -5.22 27.10
C ALA A 157 12.76 -6.01 26.95
N LEU A 158 13.49 -5.76 25.88
CA LEU A 158 14.78 -6.41 25.64
C LEU A 158 15.82 -6.06 26.71
N TYR A 159 15.97 -4.78 27.05
CA TYR A 159 16.91 -4.35 28.08
C TYR A 159 16.50 -4.84 29.48
N GLU A 160 15.20 -4.93 29.77
CA GLU A 160 14.73 -5.50 31.04
C GLU A 160 15.02 -7.01 31.13
N ALA A 161 14.79 -7.77 30.06
CA ALA A 161 15.15 -9.19 30.01
C ALA A 161 16.67 -9.40 30.11
N MET A 162 17.47 -8.51 29.51
CA MET A 162 18.92 -8.52 29.62
C MET A 162 19.38 -8.30 31.07
N ARG A 163 18.80 -7.32 31.77
CA ARG A 163 19.11 -7.01 33.17
C ARG A 163 18.80 -8.18 34.11
N LYS A 164 17.78 -8.97 33.79
CA LYS A 164 17.40 -10.18 34.53
C LYS A 164 18.26 -11.41 34.18
N GLY A 165 19.15 -11.32 33.19
CA GLY A 165 19.96 -12.45 32.72
C GLY A 165 19.15 -13.49 31.94
N GLU A 166 18.02 -13.13 31.35
CA GLU A 166 17.12 -14.07 30.67
C GLU A 166 17.57 -14.38 29.22
N LEU A 167 18.31 -13.45 28.60
CA LEU A 167 18.69 -13.51 27.18
C LEU A 167 19.94 -14.34 26.91
N SER A 168 20.92 -14.30 27.80
CA SER A 168 22.17 -15.06 27.69
C SER A 168 22.10 -16.32 28.57
N PRO A 169 22.65 -17.47 28.13
CA PRO A 169 22.77 -18.65 28.98
C PRO A 169 23.82 -18.50 30.10
N LEU A 170 24.65 -17.45 30.03
CA LEU A 170 25.78 -17.19 30.93
C LEU A 170 25.75 -15.75 31.45
N SER A 171 26.22 -15.55 32.68
CA SER A 171 26.39 -14.21 33.25
C SER A 171 27.66 -13.56 32.73
N GLY A 172 27.58 -12.28 32.35
CA GLY A 172 28.76 -11.49 31.99
C GLY A 172 29.78 -11.35 33.15
N TYR A 173 29.33 -11.50 34.40
CA TYR A 173 30.21 -11.49 35.58
C TYR A 173 31.10 -12.73 35.69
N ASP A 174 30.72 -13.83 35.03
CA ASP A 174 31.47 -15.09 35.05
C ASP A 174 32.49 -15.16 33.89
N LEU A 175 32.54 -14.14 33.02
CA LEU A 175 33.48 -14.10 31.90
C LEU A 175 34.90 -13.77 32.38
N PRO A 176 35.92 -14.53 31.93
CA PRO A 176 37.31 -14.31 32.37
C PRO A 176 37.92 -13.04 31.77
N ILE A 177 37.33 -12.50 30.69
CA ILE A 177 37.74 -11.28 30.00
C ILE A 177 36.51 -10.52 29.50
N SER A 178 36.63 -9.20 29.33
CA SER A 178 35.52 -8.31 28.97
C SER A 178 35.06 -8.40 27.50
N GLY A 179 35.79 -9.11 26.64
CA GLY A 179 35.45 -9.25 25.23
C GLY A 179 36.66 -9.56 24.34
N GLY A 180 36.50 -9.34 23.04
CA GLY A 180 37.50 -9.63 22.02
C GLY A 180 37.19 -10.89 21.20
N PRO A 181 38.00 -11.21 20.18
CA PRO A 181 37.71 -12.30 19.24
C PRO A 181 37.53 -13.67 19.91
N LEU A 182 38.22 -13.94 21.03
CA LEU A 182 38.07 -15.21 21.77
C LEU A 182 36.68 -15.39 22.40
N ILE A 183 36.03 -14.28 22.81
CA ILE A 183 34.67 -14.31 23.34
C ILE A 183 33.65 -14.20 22.20
N GLY A 184 33.90 -13.31 21.23
CA GLY A 184 32.92 -12.96 20.20
C GLY A 184 32.91 -13.89 18.99
N HIS A 185 34.07 -14.32 18.49
CA HIS A 185 34.23 -15.16 17.28
C HIS A 185 34.64 -16.60 17.60
N GLY A 186 34.61 -16.97 18.89
CA GLY A 186 34.79 -18.35 19.33
C GLY A 186 33.45 -19.00 19.66
N ALA A 187 33.47 -20.28 20.02
CA ALA A 187 32.28 -21.06 20.35
C ALA A 187 31.39 -20.42 21.42
N LEU A 188 32.00 -19.71 22.39
CA LEU A 188 31.26 -18.98 23.41
C LEU A 188 30.30 -17.94 22.81
N GLY A 189 30.76 -17.17 21.82
CA GLY A 189 29.95 -16.16 21.15
C GLY A 189 29.06 -16.77 20.09
N GLU A 190 29.68 -17.39 19.08
CA GLU A 190 29.02 -17.80 17.83
C GLU A 190 28.11 -19.03 17.99
N ASP A 191 28.40 -19.92 18.95
CA ASP A 191 27.66 -21.18 19.12
C ASP A 191 26.75 -21.18 20.36
N ILE A 192 27.12 -20.44 21.41
CA ILE A 192 26.44 -20.46 22.71
C ILE A 192 25.63 -19.18 22.95
N ILE A 193 26.29 -18.02 23.01
CA ILE A 193 25.63 -16.77 23.44
C ILE A 193 24.75 -16.21 22.32
N PHE A 194 25.29 -15.97 21.13
CA PHE A 194 24.59 -15.25 20.08
C PHE A 194 23.35 -15.98 19.52
N PRO A 195 23.37 -17.30 19.28
CA PRO A 195 22.18 -18.00 18.80
C PRO A 195 21.02 -17.94 19.81
N ILE A 196 21.31 -18.17 21.10
CA ILE A 196 20.32 -18.14 22.17
C ILE A 196 19.80 -16.71 22.39
N MET A 197 20.69 -15.73 22.35
CA MET A 197 20.34 -14.32 22.50
C MET A 197 19.52 -13.80 21.32
N ALA A 198 19.82 -14.21 20.08
CA ALA A 198 19.02 -13.90 18.89
C ALA A 198 17.59 -14.42 19.05
N ASP A 199 17.43 -15.70 19.40
CA ASP A 199 16.11 -16.33 19.55
C ASP A 199 15.31 -15.68 20.68
N LYS A 200 15.82 -15.71 21.91
CA LYS A 200 15.09 -15.19 23.08
C LYS A 200 14.83 -13.69 22.96
N GLY A 201 15.83 -12.93 22.51
CA GLY A 201 15.73 -11.47 22.36
C GLY A 201 14.67 -11.08 21.34
N ALA A 202 14.65 -11.71 20.17
CA ALA A 202 13.64 -11.48 19.15
C ALA A 202 12.23 -11.82 19.66
N ARG A 203 12.04 -12.96 20.35
CA ARG A 203 10.74 -13.36 20.91
C ARG A 203 10.21 -12.31 21.90
N VAL A 204 11.05 -11.89 22.85
CA VAL A 204 10.70 -10.87 23.85
C VAL A 204 10.34 -9.54 23.17
N ALA A 205 11.18 -9.09 22.25
CA ALA A 205 11.01 -7.81 21.57
C ALA A 205 9.74 -7.79 20.69
N THR A 206 9.50 -8.83 19.90
CA THR A 206 8.30 -8.94 19.06
C THR A 206 7.04 -9.05 19.90
N LYS A 207 7.05 -9.86 20.97
CA LYS A 207 5.91 -9.98 21.88
C LYS A 207 5.56 -8.63 22.54
N ALA A 208 6.56 -7.89 22.99
CA ALA A 208 6.36 -6.55 23.56
C ALA A 208 5.71 -5.57 22.57
N MET A 209 6.08 -5.64 21.28
CA MET A 209 5.40 -4.87 20.24
C MET A 209 3.95 -5.28 20.08
N MET A 210 3.66 -6.59 20.02
CA MET A 210 2.29 -7.08 19.91
C MET A 210 1.42 -6.63 21.10
N ASP A 211 1.97 -6.69 22.31
CA ASP A 211 1.28 -6.25 23.53
C ASP A 211 1.05 -4.73 23.54
N ALA A 212 2.01 -3.94 23.05
CA ALA A 212 1.85 -2.50 22.91
C ALA A 212 0.79 -2.13 21.87
N PHE A 213 0.69 -2.86 20.75
CA PHE A 213 -0.41 -2.70 19.79
C PHE A 213 -1.76 -2.98 20.47
N ALA A 214 -1.88 -4.14 21.13
CA ALA A 214 -3.11 -4.56 21.80
C ALA A 214 -3.53 -3.58 22.90
N GLY A 215 -2.58 -3.15 23.74
CA GLY A 215 -2.81 -2.13 24.77
C GLY A 215 -3.19 -0.76 24.21
N GLY A 216 -2.76 -0.45 22.98
CA GLY A 216 -3.16 0.74 22.23
C GLY A 216 -4.51 0.62 21.51
N GLY A 217 -5.29 -0.44 21.76
CA GLY A 217 -6.59 -0.67 21.12
C GLY A 217 -6.49 -1.05 19.64
N MET A 218 -5.36 -1.63 19.22
CA MET A 218 -5.12 -2.06 17.85
C MET A 218 -4.86 -3.57 17.78
N LYS A 219 -5.40 -4.22 16.76
CA LYS A 219 -4.97 -5.59 16.44
C LYS A 219 -3.46 -5.57 16.12
N PRO A 220 -2.64 -6.45 16.73
CA PRO A 220 -1.21 -6.51 16.45
C PRO A 220 -0.93 -6.68 14.96
N HIS A 221 -0.08 -5.80 14.40
CA HIS A 221 0.36 -5.91 13.01
C HIS A 221 1.60 -6.81 12.94
N ALA A 222 1.39 -8.09 12.61
CA ALA A 222 2.41 -9.15 12.70
C ALA A 222 3.74 -8.74 12.04
N PHE A 223 3.71 -8.26 10.80
CA PHE A 223 4.90 -7.81 10.07
C PHE A 223 5.70 -6.72 10.79
N ASN A 224 5.03 -5.63 11.21
CA ASN A 224 5.72 -4.52 11.86
C ASN A 224 6.31 -4.96 13.21
N CYS A 225 5.58 -5.79 13.97
CA CYS A 225 6.06 -6.32 15.25
C CYS A 225 7.28 -7.24 15.05
N ALA A 226 7.27 -8.07 14.01
CA ALA A 226 8.38 -8.97 13.70
C ALA A 226 9.62 -8.20 13.25
N VAL A 227 9.51 -7.30 12.26
CA VAL A 227 10.66 -6.53 11.74
C VAL A 227 11.28 -5.64 12.82
N ILE A 228 10.45 -4.92 13.60
CA ILE A 228 10.96 -4.05 14.68
C ILE A 228 11.56 -4.88 15.82
N GLY A 229 10.96 -6.02 16.16
CA GLY A 229 11.51 -6.94 17.16
C GLY A 229 12.88 -7.48 16.75
N ALA A 230 13.02 -7.94 15.50
CA ALA A 230 14.29 -8.37 14.93
C ALA A 230 15.30 -7.21 14.88
N ALA A 231 14.91 -6.01 14.45
CA ALA A 231 15.78 -4.84 14.44
C ALA A 231 16.32 -4.51 15.84
N ALA A 232 15.47 -4.57 16.87
CA ALA A 232 15.85 -4.24 18.24
C ALA A 232 16.93 -5.18 18.80
N ILE A 233 16.81 -6.50 18.59
CA ILE A 233 17.85 -7.45 19.01
C ILE A 233 19.12 -7.30 18.15
N LEU A 234 18.95 -7.10 16.84
CA LEU A 234 20.10 -6.92 15.94
C LEU A 234 20.87 -5.63 16.20
N GLU A 235 20.28 -4.62 16.85
CA GLU A 235 20.95 -3.39 17.24
C GLU A 235 22.02 -3.62 18.32
N ILE A 236 21.82 -4.59 19.21
CA ILE A 236 22.68 -4.82 20.38
C ILE A 236 23.60 -6.05 20.25
N MET A 237 23.34 -6.94 19.29
CA MET A 237 24.12 -8.15 19.09
C MET A 237 25.05 -8.06 17.86
N HIS A 238 26.02 -8.98 17.75
CA HIS A 238 26.83 -9.11 16.54
C HIS A 238 26.02 -9.78 15.42
N PRO A 239 25.57 -9.05 14.38
CA PRO A 239 24.59 -9.56 13.41
C PRO A 239 25.24 -10.46 12.32
N ASP A 240 26.56 -10.47 12.25
CA ASP A 240 27.35 -11.13 11.21
C ASP A 240 27.87 -12.50 11.64
N ALA A 241 27.65 -12.89 12.91
CA ALA A 241 28.11 -14.14 13.46
C ALA A 241 27.57 -15.34 12.66
N ALA A 242 28.48 -16.12 12.11
CA ALA A 242 28.18 -17.45 11.59
C ALA A 242 27.92 -18.35 12.79
N VAL A 243 26.80 -19.06 12.80
CA VAL A 243 26.43 -19.92 13.93
C VAL A 243 26.83 -21.36 13.65
N ALA A 244 26.97 -22.16 14.71
CA ALA A 244 27.25 -23.60 14.59
C ALA A 244 26.29 -24.33 13.63
N GLU A 245 26.79 -25.42 13.03
CA GLU A 245 26.05 -26.25 12.06
C GLU A 245 24.73 -26.79 12.61
N GLU A 246 24.60 -26.94 13.93
CA GLU A 246 23.37 -27.37 14.61
C GLU A 246 22.21 -26.39 14.40
N TYR A 247 22.49 -25.11 14.18
CA TYR A 247 21.50 -24.08 13.87
C TYR A 247 21.22 -23.96 12.36
N GLY A 248 22.11 -24.50 11.53
CA GLY A 248 21.98 -24.60 10.08
C GLY A 248 23.31 -24.47 9.36
N ALA A 249 23.28 -24.51 8.02
CA ALA A 249 24.51 -24.51 7.23
C ALA A 249 25.40 -23.29 7.52
N TYR A 250 26.67 -23.55 7.87
CA TYR A 250 27.69 -22.55 8.13
C TYR A 250 27.78 -21.53 6.97
N GLU A 251 27.95 -20.24 7.30
CA GLU A 251 27.88 -19.07 6.39
C GLU A 251 26.53 -18.82 5.68
N ARG A 252 25.56 -19.74 5.75
CA ARG A 252 24.20 -19.54 5.23
C ARG A 252 23.22 -19.11 6.31
N VAL A 253 23.38 -19.64 7.52
CA VAL A 253 22.63 -19.23 8.70
C VAL A 253 23.50 -18.33 9.56
N ASN A 254 22.96 -17.18 9.93
CA ASN A 254 23.59 -16.22 10.82
C ASN A 254 22.59 -15.74 11.88
N THR A 255 23.06 -14.95 12.83
CA THR A 255 22.22 -14.38 13.88
C THR A 255 21.05 -13.53 13.36
N ALA A 256 21.18 -12.90 12.19
CA ALA A 256 20.09 -12.15 11.57
C ALA A 256 18.95 -13.06 11.11
N TYR A 257 19.28 -14.21 10.50
CA TYR A 257 18.30 -15.23 10.17
C TYR A 257 17.62 -15.80 11.43
N LEU A 258 18.38 -16.11 12.49
CA LEU A 258 17.82 -16.64 13.73
C LEU A 258 16.88 -15.63 14.41
N ALA A 259 17.28 -14.36 14.49
CA ALA A 259 16.43 -13.29 15.01
C ALA A 259 15.16 -13.14 14.16
N GLY A 260 15.29 -13.18 12.83
CA GLY A 260 14.17 -13.12 11.90
C GLY A 260 13.20 -14.29 12.05
N LYS A 261 13.72 -15.52 12.20
CA LYS A 261 12.93 -16.73 12.45
C LYS A 261 12.13 -16.63 13.75
N ALA A 262 12.80 -16.31 14.85
CA ALA A 262 12.16 -16.20 16.16
C ALA A 262 11.11 -15.08 16.22
N ALA A 263 11.38 -13.94 15.58
CA ALA A 263 10.42 -12.85 15.43
C ALA A 263 9.21 -13.25 14.58
N ALA A 264 9.43 -13.92 13.44
CA ALA A 264 8.36 -14.37 12.55
C ALA A 264 7.44 -15.39 13.23
N GLU A 265 8.01 -16.39 13.91
CA GLU A 265 7.27 -17.40 14.67
C GLU A 265 6.44 -16.75 15.79
N THR A 266 7.03 -15.80 16.52
CA THR A 266 6.33 -15.08 17.61
C THR A 266 5.15 -14.27 17.09
N ALA A 267 5.31 -13.64 15.92
CA ALA A 267 4.25 -12.87 15.27
C ALA A 267 3.20 -13.75 14.56
N GLY A 268 3.40 -15.06 14.48
CA GLY A 268 2.51 -15.99 13.77
C GLY A 268 2.56 -15.86 12.25
N LEU A 269 3.71 -15.43 11.71
CA LEU A 269 3.92 -15.36 10.26
C LEU A 269 4.22 -16.76 9.69
N PRO A 270 3.81 -17.05 8.44
CA PRO A 270 4.11 -18.32 7.79
C PRO A 270 5.62 -18.49 7.57
N GLU A 271 6.11 -19.72 7.47
CA GLU A 271 7.54 -20.00 7.22
C GLU A 271 8.01 -19.50 5.84
N LYS A 272 7.12 -19.62 4.84
CA LYS A 272 7.36 -19.26 3.45
C LYS A 272 6.26 -18.35 2.93
N ILE A 273 6.65 -17.48 2.02
CA ILE A 273 5.78 -16.51 1.35
C ILE A 273 6.17 -16.42 -0.12
N HIS A 274 5.21 -16.10 -0.98
CA HIS A 274 5.41 -16.08 -2.43
C HIS A 274 5.01 -14.73 -2.99
N VAL A 275 5.83 -14.19 -3.89
CA VAL A 275 5.49 -12.95 -4.60
C VAL A 275 4.32 -13.22 -5.53
N LEU A 276 3.30 -12.36 -5.45
CA LEU A 276 2.12 -12.39 -6.31
C LEU A 276 2.54 -12.29 -7.78
N LEU A 277 1.86 -13.07 -8.63
CA LEU A 277 2.06 -13.19 -10.09
C LEU A 277 3.37 -13.86 -10.52
N THR A 278 4.51 -13.65 -9.86
CA THR A 278 5.77 -14.31 -10.22
C THR A 278 5.96 -15.67 -9.52
N GLY A 279 5.28 -15.88 -8.38
CA GLY A 279 5.43 -17.09 -7.56
C GLY A 279 6.79 -17.22 -6.87
N GLN A 280 7.64 -16.17 -6.92
CA GLN A 280 8.96 -16.23 -6.32
C GLN A 280 8.86 -16.48 -4.81
N GLU A 281 9.45 -17.58 -4.35
CA GLU A 281 9.46 -17.98 -2.94
C GLU A 281 10.51 -17.23 -2.14
N TYR A 282 10.14 -16.80 -0.94
CA TYR A 282 11.02 -16.20 0.06
C TYR A 282 10.90 -16.97 1.38
N SER A 283 12.03 -17.10 2.09
CA SER A 283 12.03 -17.47 3.50
C SER A 283 11.57 -16.26 4.32
N THR A 284 10.49 -16.41 5.09
CA THR A 284 10.00 -15.33 5.95
C THR A 284 11.04 -14.96 7.00
N ALA A 285 11.75 -15.95 7.57
CA ALA A 285 12.82 -15.71 8.52
C ALA A 285 13.93 -14.82 7.93
N GLN A 286 14.36 -15.12 6.69
CA GLN A 286 15.36 -14.32 6.00
C GLN A 286 14.85 -12.90 5.73
N LEU A 287 13.63 -12.75 5.21
CA LEU A 287 13.02 -11.45 4.94
C LEU A 287 12.96 -10.58 6.21
N ILE A 288 12.44 -11.11 7.32
CA ILE A 288 12.30 -10.37 8.58
C ILE A 288 13.66 -10.00 9.16
N GLY A 289 14.63 -10.92 9.14
CA GLY A 289 15.98 -10.67 9.62
C GLY A 289 16.69 -9.57 8.80
N ASP A 290 16.63 -9.66 7.48
CA ASP A 290 17.25 -8.70 6.56
C ASP A 290 16.60 -7.31 6.64
N LEU A 291 15.28 -7.24 6.75
CA LEU A 291 14.58 -5.98 6.99
C LEU A 291 14.92 -5.42 8.37
N GLY A 292 15.11 -6.28 9.38
CA GLY A 292 15.59 -5.89 10.70
C GLY A 292 16.97 -5.22 10.64
N LEU A 293 17.89 -5.79 9.86
CA LEU A 293 19.21 -5.18 9.59
C LEU A 293 19.10 -3.83 8.90
N ILE A 294 18.23 -3.72 7.87
CA ILE A 294 18.00 -2.46 7.18
C ILE A 294 17.45 -1.43 8.17
N PHE A 295 16.42 -1.77 8.95
CA PHE A 295 15.73 -0.83 9.84
C PHE A 295 16.64 -0.28 10.94
N LYS A 296 17.47 -1.11 11.58
CA LYS A 296 18.37 -0.62 12.63
C LYS A 296 19.44 0.36 12.10
N ASP A 297 19.78 0.29 10.82
CA ASP A 297 20.89 1.03 10.22
C ASP A 297 20.44 2.23 9.36
N ILE A 298 19.14 2.36 9.07
CA ILE A 298 18.62 3.35 8.10
C ILE A 298 18.48 4.78 8.66
N GLY A 299 18.49 4.93 10.00
CA GLY A 299 18.23 6.20 10.68
C GLY A 299 16.81 6.28 11.24
N GLY A 300 16.23 7.48 11.27
CA GLY A 300 14.88 7.74 11.80
C GLY A 300 13.85 7.93 10.69
N PRO A 301 13.30 6.87 10.08
CA PRO A 301 12.24 7.01 9.10
C PRO A 301 10.96 7.52 9.76
N SER A 302 10.17 8.25 8.99
CA SER A 302 8.85 8.74 9.45
C SER A 302 7.78 7.64 9.37
N VAL A 303 6.62 7.91 9.97
CA VAL A 303 5.43 7.03 9.87
C VAL A 303 5.07 6.73 8.42
N ILE A 304 5.10 7.73 7.54
CA ILE A 304 4.75 7.55 6.12
C ILE A 304 5.80 6.73 5.36
N GLY A 305 7.07 6.77 5.78
CA GLY A 305 8.12 5.90 5.24
C GLY A 305 7.89 4.43 5.61
N ILE A 306 7.49 4.18 6.86
CA ILE A 306 7.16 2.83 7.33
C ILE A 306 5.86 2.33 6.68
N MET A 307 4.86 3.20 6.46
CA MET A 307 3.66 2.87 5.69
C MET A 307 3.97 2.47 4.25
N ALA A 308 4.86 3.19 3.56
CA ALA A 308 5.27 2.83 2.21
C ALA A 308 5.92 1.43 2.17
N VAL A 309 6.79 1.10 3.14
CA VAL A 309 7.39 -0.24 3.24
C VAL A 309 6.33 -1.31 3.57
N ASP A 310 5.41 -1.04 4.49
CA ASP A 310 4.27 -1.93 4.80
C ASP A 310 3.48 -2.26 3.51
N GLU A 311 3.20 -1.26 2.68
CA GLU A 311 2.52 -1.45 1.39
C GLU A 311 3.37 -2.21 0.35
N MET A 312 4.68 -1.97 0.29
CA MET A 312 5.58 -2.74 -0.59
C MET A 312 5.55 -4.23 -0.26
N MET A 313 5.29 -4.60 0.99
CA MET A 313 5.18 -6.01 1.39
C MET A 313 3.84 -6.64 1.01
N GLY A 314 2.84 -5.84 0.58
CA GLY A 314 1.58 -6.35 0.03
C GLY A 314 1.72 -7.16 -1.27
N ILE A 315 2.95 -7.35 -1.76
CA ILE A 315 3.25 -8.23 -2.88
C ILE A 315 3.23 -9.71 -2.52
N PHE A 316 3.17 -10.08 -1.25
CA PHE A 316 3.32 -11.47 -0.82
C PHE A 316 1.97 -12.16 -0.58
N THR A 317 1.94 -13.48 -0.80
CA THR A 317 0.87 -14.38 -0.38
C THR A 317 1.45 -15.53 0.47
N PRO A 318 0.77 -16.00 1.54
CA PRO A 318 -0.45 -15.42 2.11
C PRO A 318 -0.23 -13.99 2.62
N ASP A 319 -1.30 -13.19 2.64
CA ASP A 319 -1.24 -11.77 3.02
C ASP A 319 -0.86 -11.60 4.50
N PHE A 320 0.13 -10.73 4.75
CA PHE A 320 0.58 -10.37 6.10
C PHE A 320 0.88 -8.88 6.28
N ALA A 321 0.82 -8.07 5.23
CA ALA A 321 1.21 -6.67 5.23
C ALA A 321 0.61 -5.91 4.01
N GLY A 322 0.53 -4.58 4.13
CA GLY A 322 0.04 -3.75 3.03
C GLY A 322 -1.41 -4.03 2.65
N HIS A 323 -1.71 -3.88 1.35
CA HIS A 323 -3.04 -4.09 0.77
C HIS A 323 -3.00 -5.19 -0.30
N ALA A 324 -2.66 -6.43 0.10
CA ALA A 324 -2.60 -7.56 -0.85
C ALA A 324 -3.98 -8.11 -1.23
N GLY A 325 -5.01 -7.79 -0.43
CA GLY A 325 -6.38 -8.26 -0.58
C GLY A 325 -7.19 -7.64 -1.74
N PRO A 326 -8.45 -8.08 -1.91
CA PRO A 326 -9.31 -7.73 -3.06
C PRO A 326 -9.94 -6.33 -2.99
N VAL A 327 -9.76 -5.61 -1.87
CA VAL A 327 -10.26 -4.24 -1.68
C VAL A 327 -9.33 -3.25 -2.39
N ASN A 328 -9.88 -2.34 -3.18
CA ASN A 328 -9.11 -1.26 -3.77
C ASN A 328 -8.79 -0.20 -2.70
N PRO A 329 -7.50 0.08 -2.43
CA PRO A 329 -7.14 1.07 -1.43
C PRO A 329 -7.26 2.51 -1.98
N PRO A 330 -7.25 3.54 -1.12
CA PRO A 330 -7.18 4.94 -1.57
C PRO A 330 -5.95 5.20 -2.44
N LEU A 331 -5.95 6.26 -3.26
CA LEU A 331 -4.93 6.44 -4.29
C LEU A 331 -3.50 6.56 -3.72
N GLY A 332 -3.38 7.11 -2.52
CA GLY A 332 -2.11 7.23 -1.81
C GLY A 332 -1.45 5.89 -1.40
N HIS A 333 -2.13 4.77 -1.54
CA HIS A 333 -1.72 3.44 -1.04
C HIS A 333 -1.43 2.40 -2.15
N ILE A 334 -1.28 2.84 -3.40
CA ILE A 334 -1.09 1.97 -4.58
C ILE A 334 0.39 1.53 -4.75
N SER A 335 1.18 1.51 -3.67
CA SER A 335 2.60 1.16 -3.74
C SER A 335 2.82 -0.31 -4.14
N THR A 336 1.95 -1.22 -3.69
CA THR A 336 2.03 -2.66 -3.95
C THR A 336 2.13 -2.99 -5.45
N ASP A 337 1.30 -2.36 -6.29
CA ASP A 337 1.28 -2.68 -7.72
C ASP A 337 2.54 -2.23 -8.46
N ALA A 338 3.15 -1.12 -8.04
CA ALA A 338 4.45 -0.71 -8.61
C ALA A 338 5.54 -1.74 -8.31
N VAL A 339 5.52 -2.35 -7.12
CA VAL A 339 6.47 -3.41 -6.77
C VAL A 339 6.16 -4.70 -7.54
N ILE A 340 4.89 -5.11 -7.68
CA ILE A 340 4.51 -6.26 -8.52
C ILE A 340 4.98 -6.04 -9.97
N ALA A 341 4.70 -4.87 -10.55
CA ALA A 341 5.11 -4.51 -11.89
C ALA A 341 6.64 -4.55 -12.06
N MET A 342 7.39 -4.03 -11.07
CA MET A 342 8.85 -4.13 -11.04
C MET A 342 9.32 -5.59 -11.04
N LYS A 343 8.71 -6.45 -10.20
CA LYS A 343 9.09 -7.87 -10.09
C LYS A 343 8.85 -8.60 -11.40
N LEU A 344 7.69 -8.41 -12.04
CA LEU A 344 7.39 -8.97 -13.36
C LEU A 344 8.37 -8.46 -14.43
N TRP A 345 8.67 -7.17 -14.44
CA TRP A 345 9.64 -6.60 -15.39
C TRP A 345 11.03 -7.22 -15.30
N LEU A 346 11.44 -7.64 -14.11
CA LEU A 346 12.76 -8.25 -13.87
C LEU A 346 12.81 -9.74 -14.22
N GLU A 347 11.68 -10.36 -14.60
CA GLU A 347 11.69 -11.72 -15.14
C GLU A 347 12.38 -11.78 -16.52
N GLU A 348 12.92 -12.95 -16.83
CA GLU A 348 13.57 -13.20 -18.11
C GLU A 348 12.56 -13.12 -19.25
N GLY A 349 12.90 -12.39 -20.32
CA GLY A 349 12.00 -12.21 -21.48
C GLY A 349 10.80 -11.29 -21.27
N ALA A 350 10.61 -10.71 -20.08
CA ALA A 350 9.48 -9.82 -19.80
C ALA A 350 9.45 -8.60 -20.74
N THR A 351 8.28 -8.33 -21.32
CA THR A 351 7.97 -7.14 -22.13
C THR A 351 6.91 -6.27 -21.46
N GLN A 352 6.74 -5.03 -21.91
CA GLN A 352 5.73 -4.11 -21.39
C GLN A 352 4.31 -4.70 -21.50
N GLU A 353 4.00 -5.35 -22.62
CA GLU A 353 2.72 -6.00 -22.88
C GLU A 353 2.48 -7.16 -21.90
N SER A 354 3.48 -8.02 -21.70
CA SER A 354 3.35 -9.16 -20.77
C SER A 354 3.09 -8.72 -19.33
N VAL A 355 3.78 -7.66 -18.87
CA VAL A 355 3.58 -7.07 -17.54
C VAL A 355 2.19 -6.43 -17.46
N SER A 356 1.82 -5.65 -18.48
CA SER A 356 0.50 -4.99 -18.56
C SER A 356 -0.64 -6.00 -18.48
N ASP A 357 -0.57 -7.09 -19.24
CA ASP A 357 -1.62 -8.10 -19.30
C ASP A 357 -1.73 -8.88 -17.98
N ALA A 358 -0.59 -9.20 -17.33
CA ALA A 358 -0.59 -9.83 -16.01
C ALA A 358 -1.25 -8.94 -14.94
N LEU A 359 -0.94 -7.64 -14.93
CA LEU A 359 -1.55 -6.67 -14.02
C LEU A 359 -3.06 -6.51 -14.27
N ARG A 360 -3.46 -6.39 -15.55
CA ARG A 360 -4.87 -6.31 -15.96
C ARG A 360 -5.64 -7.54 -15.50
N LYS A 361 -5.14 -8.73 -15.82
CA LYS A 361 -5.77 -10.00 -15.45
C LYS A 361 -5.95 -10.12 -13.94
N ARG A 362 -4.92 -9.80 -13.14
CA ARG A 362 -5.02 -9.80 -11.68
C ARG A 362 -6.16 -8.90 -11.20
N ARG A 363 -6.21 -7.65 -11.67
CA ARG A 363 -7.25 -6.69 -11.24
C ARG A 363 -8.65 -7.12 -11.68
N GLU A 364 -8.79 -7.72 -12.85
CA GLU A 364 -10.07 -8.25 -13.35
C GLU A 364 -10.59 -9.46 -12.55
N GLU A 365 -9.70 -10.38 -12.18
CA GLU A 365 -10.09 -11.65 -11.54
C GLU A 365 -10.23 -11.56 -10.01
N PHE A 366 -9.47 -10.68 -9.36
CA PHE A 366 -9.32 -10.69 -7.90
C PHE A 366 -10.03 -9.54 -7.18
N LEU A 367 -10.25 -8.39 -7.80
CA LEU A 367 -10.68 -7.17 -7.10
C LEU A 367 -12.21 -7.08 -7.03
N PHE A 368 -12.75 -6.45 -5.98
CA PHE A 368 -14.20 -6.29 -5.86
C PHE A 368 -14.80 -5.27 -6.83
N ASP A 369 -14.07 -4.19 -7.15
CA ASP A 369 -14.42 -3.27 -8.24
C ASP A 369 -13.29 -3.12 -9.27
N PRO A 370 -13.15 -4.08 -10.21
CA PRO A 370 -12.04 -4.05 -11.18
C PRO A 370 -11.96 -2.79 -12.02
N GLU A 371 -13.10 -2.15 -12.32
CA GLU A 371 -13.13 -0.92 -13.14
C GLU A 371 -12.45 0.22 -12.39
N ILE A 372 -12.88 0.48 -11.16
CA ILE A 372 -12.35 1.59 -10.36
C ILE A 372 -10.93 1.31 -9.92
N SER A 373 -10.65 0.06 -9.55
CA SER A 373 -9.32 -0.44 -9.27
C SER A 373 -8.33 -0.09 -10.40
N MET A 374 -8.65 -0.44 -11.66
CA MET A 374 -7.80 -0.11 -12.81
C MET A 374 -7.66 1.40 -13.03
N ILE A 375 -8.70 2.18 -12.78
CA ILE A 375 -8.66 3.64 -12.93
C ILE A 375 -7.80 4.29 -11.83
N SER A 376 -7.89 3.80 -10.60
CA SER A 376 -7.01 4.20 -9.49
C SER A 376 -5.53 3.98 -9.85
N MET A 377 -5.22 2.81 -10.43
CA MET A 377 -3.89 2.48 -10.96
C MET A 377 -3.46 3.47 -12.05
N ASN A 378 -4.34 3.80 -13.00
CA ASN A 378 -4.06 4.74 -14.08
C ASN A 378 -3.71 6.14 -13.55
N ILE A 379 -4.52 6.66 -12.62
CA ILE A 379 -4.34 8.00 -12.06
C ILE A 379 -2.95 8.13 -11.42
N ILE A 380 -2.60 7.19 -10.55
CA ILE A 380 -1.29 7.22 -9.87
C ILE A 380 -0.13 6.97 -10.82
N ALA A 381 -0.26 6.05 -11.77
CA ALA A 381 0.81 5.79 -12.75
C ALA A 381 1.05 7.01 -13.65
N LYS A 382 0.00 7.67 -14.15
CA LYS A 382 0.12 8.94 -14.89
C LYS A 382 0.70 10.04 -14.01
N LYS A 383 0.31 10.09 -12.73
CA LYS A 383 0.83 11.08 -11.79
C LYS A 383 2.32 10.90 -11.50
N ALA A 384 2.76 9.66 -11.29
CA ALA A 384 4.17 9.34 -11.15
C ALA A 384 4.96 9.68 -12.44
N ALA A 385 4.40 9.38 -13.61
CA ALA A 385 5.02 9.67 -14.91
C ALA A 385 5.24 11.18 -15.17
N GLN A 386 4.48 12.07 -14.52
CA GLN A 386 4.73 13.53 -14.59
C GLN A 386 6.05 13.93 -13.91
N LEU A 387 6.49 13.18 -12.89
CA LEU A 387 7.78 13.38 -12.23
C LEU A 387 8.89 12.60 -12.94
N ARG A 388 8.67 11.30 -13.10
CA ARG A 388 9.59 10.40 -13.79
C ARG A 388 8.81 9.28 -14.45
N ARG A 389 8.83 9.30 -15.79
CA ARG A 389 8.31 8.21 -16.60
C ARG A 389 9.31 7.06 -16.71
N GLY A 390 8.84 5.82 -16.69
CA GLY A 390 9.67 4.64 -16.86
C GLY A 390 8.86 3.35 -17.12
N PRO A 391 9.54 2.19 -17.18
CA PRO A 391 8.93 0.92 -17.58
C PRO A 391 7.75 0.48 -16.71
N VAL A 392 7.81 0.72 -15.39
CA VAL A 392 6.76 0.34 -14.44
C VAL A 392 5.54 1.22 -14.63
N SER A 393 5.71 2.54 -14.63
CA SER A 393 4.59 3.46 -14.88
C SER A 393 3.97 3.24 -16.26
N ASP A 394 4.77 3.01 -17.29
CA ASP A 394 4.29 2.76 -18.66
C ASP A 394 3.51 1.45 -18.80
N ALA A 395 3.94 0.36 -18.16
CA ALA A 395 3.19 -0.90 -18.15
C ALA A 395 1.85 -0.76 -17.41
N MET A 396 1.83 -0.04 -16.29
CA MET A 396 0.61 0.19 -15.51
C MET A 396 -0.39 1.10 -16.26
N ILE A 397 0.08 2.11 -16.98
CA ILE A 397 -0.75 2.94 -17.87
C ILE A 397 -1.33 2.07 -18.99
N LEU A 398 -0.50 1.26 -19.66
CA LEU A 398 -0.95 0.36 -20.73
C LEU A 398 -2.00 -0.65 -20.25
N ALA A 399 -1.83 -1.19 -19.04
CA ALA A 399 -2.79 -2.11 -18.43
C ALA A 399 -4.17 -1.47 -18.27
N SER A 400 -4.19 -0.21 -17.80
CA SER A 400 -5.39 0.47 -17.31
C SER A 400 -6.10 1.38 -18.32
N GLU A 401 -5.40 1.89 -19.34
CA GLU A 401 -5.96 2.85 -20.30
C GLU A 401 -7.22 2.34 -21.03
N PRO A 402 -7.29 1.07 -21.50
CA PRO A 402 -8.51 0.56 -22.15
C PRO A 402 -9.73 0.56 -21.22
N VAL A 403 -9.51 0.27 -19.93
CA VAL A 403 -10.58 0.26 -18.93
C VAL A 403 -11.05 1.68 -18.64
N LEU A 404 -10.13 2.62 -18.48
CA LEU A 404 -10.44 4.04 -18.32
C LEU A 404 -11.24 4.58 -19.52
N ALA A 405 -10.77 4.34 -20.74
CA ALA A 405 -11.43 4.81 -21.97
C ALA A 405 -12.88 4.28 -22.07
N LYS A 406 -13.08 2.99 -21.80
CA LYS A 406 -14.42 2.37 -21.79
C LYS A 406 -15.30 2.95 -20.67
N ALA A 407 -14.74 3.15 -19.47
CA ALA A 407 -15.45 3.70 -18.32
C ALA A 407 -15.92 5.15 -18.57
N LEU A 408 -15.11 5.96 -19.23
CA LEU A 408 -15.43 7.33 -19.65
C LEU A 408 -16.52 7.33 -20.70
N TYR A 409 -16.35 6.56 -21.78
CA TYR A 409 -17.32 6.48 -22.88
C TYR A 409 -18.69 6.04 -22.37
N ARG A 410 -18.76 4.97 -21.56
CA ARG A 410 -20.02 4.44 -21.02
C ARG A 410 -20.79 5.51 -20.23
N ARG A 411 -20.09 6.25 -19.36
CA ARG A 411 -20.68 7.32 -18.54
C ARG A 411 -21.10 8.50 -19.39
N ALA A 412 -20.28 8.91 -20.36
CA ALA A 412 -20.58 10.02 -21.24
C ALA A 412 -21.78 9.73 -22.15
N ALA A 413 -21.83 8.53 -22.73
CA ALA A 413 -22.94 8.03 -23.53
C ALA A 413 -24.25 7.99 -22.73
N LYS A 414 -24.24 7.35 -21.55
CA LYS A 414 -25.42 7.30 -20.66
C LYS A 414 -25.88 8.71 -20.28
N ALA A 415 -24.97 9.58 -19.85
CA ALA A 415 -25.31 10.94 -19.47
C ALA A 415 -25.93 11.73 -20.64
N TYR A 416 -25.38 11.62 -21.85
CA TYR A 416 -25.92 12.30 -23.03
C TYR A 416 -27.34 11.79 -23.34
N ASP A 417 -27.51 10.46 -23.42
CA ASP A 417 -28.77 9.85 -23.81
C ASP A 417 -29.88 10.17 -22.77
N ASP A 418 -29.56 10.10 -21.49
CA ASP A 418 -30.49 10.41 -20.40
C ASP A 418 -30.84 11.90 -20.32
N LEU A 419 -29.86 12.81 -20.44
CA LEU A 419 -30.13 14.26 -20.48
C LEU A 419 -30.97 14.63 -21.70
N LYS A 420 -30.72 14.00 -22.86
CA LYS A 420 -31.50 14.20 -24.08
C LYS A 420 -32.94 13.72 -23.91
N ALA A 421 -33.16 12.65 -23.13
CA ALA A 421 -34.47 12.15 -22.75
C ALA A 421 -35.17 13.00 -21.66
N GLY A 422 -34.54 14.08 -21.17
CA GLY A 422 -35.12 15.02 -20.20
C GLY A 422 -34.89 14.63 -18.74
N LYS A 423 -33.95 13.72 -18.46
CA LYS A 423 -33.58 13.33 -17.10
C LYS A 423 -32.70 14.39 -16.44
N GLU A 424 -32.88 14.60 -15.15
CA GLU A 424 -32.06 15.53 -14.36
C GLU A 424 -30.65 14.99 -14.12
N LEU A 425 -29.63 15.85 -14.17
CA LEU A 425 -28.22 15.48 -13.96
C LEU A 425 -28.01 14.75 -12.63
N GLY A 426 -28.63 15.22 -11.55
CA GLY A 426 -28.52 14.60 -10.24
C GLY A 426 -29.05 13.17 -10.20
N GLN A 427 -30.12 12.87 -10.95
CA GLN A 427 -30.64 11.51 -11.04
C GLN A 427 -29.67 10.59 -11.79
N ILE A 428 -29.04 11.07 -12.88
CA ILE A 428 -28.06 10.31 -13.64
C ILE A 428 -26.86 9.92 -12.76
N VAL A 429 -26.33 10.89 -12.00
CA VAL A 429 -25.20 10.63 -11.09
C VAL A 429 -25.59 9.63 -10.00
N ARG A 430 -26.81 9.76 -9.44
CA ARG A 430 -27.31 8.83 -8.42
C ARG A 430 -27.37 7.40 -8.94
N GLU A 431 -27.89 7.20 -10.15
CA GLU A 431 -27.97 5.89 -10.78
C GLU A 431 -26.59 5.27 -11.03
N LEU A 432 -25.59 6.07 -11.41
CA LEU A 432 -24.22 5.58 -11.58
C LEU A 432 -23.59 5.09 -10.28
N ASP A 433 -23.91 5.72 -9.15
CA ASP A 433 -23.49 5.26 -7.82
C ASP A 433 -24.25 4.00 -7.38
N ASP A 434 -25.56 3.93 -7.67
CA ASP A 434 -26.38 2.74 -7.41
C ASP A 434 -25.90 1.52 -8.21
N GLU A 435 -25.59 1.71 -9.51
CA GLU A 435 -24.99 0.68 -10.37
C GLU A 435 -23.68 0.14 -9.76
N ARG A 436 -22.82 1.05 -9.26
CA ARG A 436 -21.55 0.69 -8.64
C ARG A 436 -21.76 -0.09 -7.35
N LYS A 437 -22.61 0.40 -6.44
CA LYS A 437 -22.98 -0.28 -5.20
C LYS A 437 -23.43 -1.71 -5.46
N HIS A 438 -24.39 -1.90 -6.37
CA HIS A 438 -24.91 -3.23 -6.71
C HIS A 438 -23.87 -4.14 -7.37
N LYS A 439 -22.93 -3.58 -8.14
CA LYS A 439 -21.81 -4.36 -8.69
C LYS A 439 -20.89 -4.86 -7.56
N VAL A 440 -20.51 -4.00 -6.62
CA VAL A 440 -19.64 -4.38 -5.50
C VAL A 440 -20.32 -5.40 -4.60
N GLU A 441 -21.59 -5.19 -4.24
CA GLU A 441 -22.39 -6.15 -3.45
C GLU A 441 -22.38 -7.55 -4.07
N ARG A 442 -22.64 -7.65 -5.38
CA ARG A 442 -22.62 -8.92 -6.11
C ARG A 442 -21.24 -9.54 -6.14
N ASN A 443 -20.20 -8.76 -6.40
CA ASN A 443 -18.83 -9.26 -6.50
C ASN A 443 -18.30 -9.78 -5.15
N VAL A 444 -18.57 -9.06 -4.07
CA VAL A 444 -18.19 -9.49 -2.70
C VAL A 444 -18.96 -10.76 -2.31
N GLY A 445 -20.27 -10.81 -2.57
CA GLY A 445 -21.08 -12.01 -2.30
C GLY A 445 -20.60 -13.23 -3.07
N ALA A 446 -20.30 -13.08 -4.37
CA ALA A 446 -19.76 -14.15 -5.21
C ALA A 446 -18.36 -14.61 -4.76
N PHE A 447 -17.51 -13.68 -4.30
CA PHE A 447 -16.20 -14.01 -3.76
C PHE A 447 -16.31 -14.89 -2.51
N PHE A 448 -17.08 -14.45 -1.52
CA PHE A 448 -17.27 -15.22 -0.28
C PHE A 448 -18.01 -16.54 -0.51
N SER A 449 -19.00 -16.56 -1.40
CA SER A 449 -19.72 -17.79 -1.74
C SER A 449 -18.78 -18.87 -2.28
N ARG A 450 -17.85 -18.50 -3.18
CA ARG A 450 -16.82 -19.41 -3.70
C ARG A 450 -15.83 -19.83 -2.62
N MET A 451 -15.34 -18.89 -1.83
CA MET A 451 -14.32 -19.15 -0.81
C MET A 451 -14.84 -20.05 0.33
N MET A 452 -16.10 -19.87 0.74
CA MET A 452 -16.68 -20.59 1.88
C MET A 452 -17.56 -21.77 1.48
N ASN A 453 -17.79 -21.99 0.17
CA ASN A 453 -18.72 -22.99 -0.35
C ASN A 453 -20.13 -22.89 0.31
N LYS A 454 -20.64 -21.65 0.40
CA LYS A 454 -21.97 -21.30 0.96
C LYS A 454 -22.70 -20.35 0.01
N SER A 455 -24.01 -20.23 0.14
CA SER A 455 -24.77 -19.16 -0.54
C SER A 455 -24.67 -17.88 0.27
N ILE A 456 -23.90 -16.89 -0.21
CA ILE A 456 -23.68 -15.62 0.49
C ILE A 456 -24.09 -14.44 -0.38
N SER A 457 -24.99 -13.61 0.15
CA SER A 457 -25.35 -12.32 -0.44
C SER A 457 -25.29 -11.21 0.60
N LEU A 458 -24.81 -10.04 0.18
CA LEU A 458 -24.72 -8.86 1.03
C LEU A 458 -25.48 -7.71 0.39
N SER A 459 -26.19 -6.92 1.19
CA SER A 459 -26.83 -5.69 0.75
C SER A 459 -26.57 -4.58 1.75
N LEU A 460 -26.04 -3.47 1.25
CA LEU A 460 -25.87 -2.25 1.99
C LEU A 460 -27.21 -1.50 1.97
N THR A 461 -28.01 -1.63 3.02
CA THR A 461 -29.34 -1.02 3.10
C THR A 461 -29.27 0.48 3.38
N HIS A 462 -28.17 0.95 3.97
CA HIS A 462 -27.87 2.38 4.12
C HIS A 462 -26.37 2.66 3.99
N ILE A 463 -26.04 3.76 3.32
CA ILE A 463 -24.70 4.37 3.31
C ILE A 463 -24.85 5.88 3.18
N GLY A 464 -24.19 6.59 4.09
CA GLY A 464 -24.26 8.05 4.09
C GLY A 464 -23.48 8.70 5.24
N PRO A 465 -23.52 10.03 5.31
CA PRO A 465 -22.95 10.79 6.43
C PRO A 465 -23.85 10.79 7.67
N GLY A 466 -23.27 11.20 8.80
CA GLY A 466 -24.00 11.63 9.99
C GLY A 466 -24.50 10.52 10.92
N ALA A 467 -23.73 9.45 11.12
CA ALA A 467 -24.12 8.36 12.02
C ALA A 467 -24.43 8.80 13.47
N ARG A 468 -23.67 9.77 13.99
CA ARG A 468 -23.72 10.23 15.40
C ARG A 468 -23.57 11.74 15.59
N ARG A 469 -22.77 12.41 14.76
CA ARG A 469 -22.27 13.78 14.98
C ARG A 469 -23.25 14.82 14.45
N THR A 470 -24.23 15.18 15.27
CA THR A 470 -25.33 16.09 14.89
C THR A 470 -24.99 17.58 14.86
N ASN A 471 -23.81 18.00 15.33
CA ASN A 471 -23.42 19.43 15.35
C ASN A 471 -22.29 19.80 14.36
N SER A 472 -21.77 18.83 13.60
CA SER A 472 -20.70 19.08 12.62
C SER A 472 -21.29 19.17 11.21
N ARG A 473 -21.06 20.29 10.53
CA ARG A 473 -21.43 20.45 9.11
C ARG A 473 -20.72 19.41 8.24
N LEU A 474 -19.42 19.22 8.45
CA LEU A 474 -18.63 18.24 7.71
C LEU A 474 -19.16 16.82 7.90
N ALA A 475 -19.51 16.44 9.13
CA ALA A 475 -20.01 15.09 9.42
C ALA A 475 -21.40 14.83 8.86
N LYS A 476 -22.22 15.87 8.65
CA LYS A 476 -23.56 15.77 8.03
C LYS A 476 -23.52 15.73 6.51
N GLU A 477 -22.48 16.32 5.91
CA GLU A 477 -22.36 16.42 4.45
C GLU A 477 -21.51 15.28 3.87
N TRP A 478 -20.47 14.84 4.57
CA TRP A 478 -19.42 13.99 4.01
C TRP A 478 -19.27 12.69 4.79
N MET A 479 -19.50 11.58 4.10
CA MET A 479 -19.53 10.23 4.66
C MET A 479 -18.26 9.90 5.46
N ALA A 480 -17.07 10.29 4.98
CA ALA A 480 -15.80 9.90 5.61
C ALA A 480 -15.60 10.44 7.03
N PHE A 481 -16.33 11.48 7.45
CA PHE A 481 -16.14 12.11 8.77
C PHE A 481 -17.06 11.57 9.87
N ASP A 482 -18.10 10.82 9.50
CA ASP A 482 -18.99 10.09 10.41
C ASP A 482 -19.94 9.16 9.62
N THR A 483 -19.40 8.05 9.12
CA THR A 483 -20.09 7.15 8.19
C THR A 483 -21.23 6.38 8.86
N HIS A 484 -22.45 6.53 8.34
CA HIS A 484 -23.62 5.73 8.70
C HIS A 484 -23.76 4.57 7.73
N LEU A 485 -23.81 3.34 8.25
CA LEU A 485 -23.83 2.12 7.47
C LEU A 485 -24.79 1.11 8.08
N ASP A 486 -25.68 0.60 7.25
CA ASP A 486 -26.52 -0.55 7.56
C ASP A 486 -26.28 -1.63 6.52
N VAL A 487 -26.10 -2.87 6.97
CA VAL A 487 -25.80 -4.01 6.09
C VAL A 487 -26.68 -5.20 6.45
N GLU A 488 -27.27 -5.83 5.44
CA GLU A 488 -27.87 -7.15 5.55
C GLU A 488 -26.91 -8.19 4.96
N VAL A 489 -26.61 -9.22 5.74
CA VAL A 489 -25.77 -10.35 5.32
C VAL A 489 -26.62 -11.60 5.37
N THR A 490 -26.78 -12.27 4.24
CA THR A 490 -27.53 -13.53 4.14
C THR A 490 -26.57 -14.67 3.86
N VAL A 491 -26.58 -15.69 4.71
CA VAL A 491 -25.78 -16.92 4.58
C VAL A 491 -26.74 -18.11 4.59
N ASP A 492 -26.75 -18.89 3.51
CA ASP A 492 -27.61 -20.07 3.34
C ASP A 492 -29.10 -19.81 3.68
N GLY A 493 -29.60 -18.65 3.22
CA GLY A 493 -30.98 -18.21 3.42
C GLY A 493 -31.27 -17.54 4.77
N VAL A 494 -30.32 -17.49 5.70
CA VAL A 494 -30.47 -16.79 6.99
C VAL A 494 -29.91 -15.38 6.90
N THR A 495 -30.77 -14.37 7.05
CA THR A 495 -30.40 -12.96 7.00
C THR A 495 -30.12 -12.40 8.40
N THR A 496 -28.95 -11.78 8.55
CA THR A 496 -28.56 -11.00 9.74
C THR A 496 -28.48 -9.52 9.36
N LYS A 497 -29.12 -8.65 10.15
CA LYS A 497 -29.07 -7.19 9.96
C LYS A 497 -28.04 -6.56 10.89
N LEU A 498 -27.18 -5.72 10.33
CA LEU A 498 -26.15 -4.95 11.03
C LEU A 498 -26.48 -3.47 10.87
N GLU A 499 -27.36 -2.96 11.73
CA GLU A 499 -27.72 -1.53 11.76
C GLU A 499 -26.71 -0.73 12.59
N HIS A 500 -26.34 0.46 12.14
CA HIS A 500 -25.30 1.28 12.76
C HIS A 500 -23.96 0.53 12.90
N LEU A 501 -23.48 -0.02 11.77
CA LEU A 501 -22.35 -0.93 11.73
C LEU A 501 -21.07 -0.31 12.32
N SER A 502 -20.75 0.92 11.93
CA SER A 502 -19.52 1.63 12.32
C SER A 502 -19.57 2.18 13.76
N ASP A 503 -20.75 2.60 14.21
CA ASP A 503 -20.91 3.42 15.40
C ASP A 503 -21.59 2.73 16.58
N ARG A 504 -22.23 1.57 16.36
CA ARG A 504 -22.80 0.72 17.41
C ARG A 504 -22.30 -0.71 17.34
N VAL A 505 -22.41 -1.39 16.20
CA VAL A 505 -22.07 -2.83 16.09
C VAL A 505 -20.59 -3.08 16.37
N LEU A 506 -19.69 -2.38 15.68
CA LEU A 506 -18.25 -2.53 15.88
C LEU A 506 -17.83 -2.23 17.34
N PRO A 507 -18.23 -1.10 17.95
CA PRO A 507 -17.94 -0.84 19.37
C PRO A 507 -18.44 -1.94 20.32
N ASP A 508 -19.64 -2.46 20.10
CA ASP A 508 -20.18 -3.53 20.95
C ASP A 508 -19.43 -4.85 20.79
N LEU A 509 -19.11 -5.26 19.56
CA LEU A 509 -18.27 -6.43 19.30
C LEU A 509 -16.90 -6.30 19.96
N ALA A 510 -16.27 -5.12 19.87
CA ALA A 510 -14.99 -4.85 20.51
C ALA A 510 -15.07 -4.89 22.05
N GLN A 511 -16.24 -4.59 22.64
CA GLN A 511 -16.52 -4.72 24.07
C GLN A 511 -16.97 -6.13 24.47
N GLY A 512 -16.95 -7.10 23.55
CA GLY A 512 -17.38 -8.48 23.80
C GLY A 512 -18.90 -8.64 23.91
N LYS A 513 -19.68 -7.63 23.51
CA LYS A 513 -21.14 -7.67 23.40
C LYS A 513 -21.54 -8.14 22.00
N ARG A 514 -22.77 -8.63 21.87
CA ARG A 514 -23.37 -9.02 20.57
C ARG A 514 -22.50 -9.96 19.73
N LYS A 515 -21.81 -10.92 20.37
CA LYS A 515 -20.86 -11.84 19.71
C LYS A 515 -21.50 -12.68 18.61
N GLU A 516 -22.79 -12.91 18.68
CA GLU A 516 -23.60 -13.55 17.63
C GLU A 516 -23.51 -12.82 16.27
N LEU A 517 -23.19 -11.53 16.25
CA LEU A 517 -23.04 -10.74 15.02
C LEU A 517 -21.65 -10.88 14.37
N THR A 518 -20.71 -11.60 14.99
CA THR A 518 -19.29 -11.62 14.54
C THR A 518 -19.12 -12.13 13.11
N GLU A 519 -19.78 -13.23 12.73
CA GLU A 519 -19.65 -13.81 11.38
C GLU A 519 -20.17 -12.83 10.32
N ALA A 520 -21.40 -12.32 10.50
CA ALA A 520 -21.98 -11.33 9.61
C ALA A 520 -21.13 -10.06 9.52
N PHE A 521 -20.63 -9.56 10.66
CA PHE A 521 -19.75 -8.39 10.69
C PHE A 521 -18.49 -8.64 9.86
N MET A 522 -17.78 -9.76 10.07
CA MET A 522 -16.56 -10.07 9.34
C MET A 522 -16.79 -10.20 7.82
N LEU A 523 -17.92 -10.76 7.40
CA LEU A 523 -18.31 -10.83 5.97
C LEU A 523 -18.59 -9.45 5.37
N SER A 524 -19.15 -8.53 6.15
CA SER A 524 -19.50 -7.18 5.69
C SER A 524 -18.31 -6.22 5.56
N VAL A 525 -17.22 -6.43 6.32
CA VAL A 525 -16.08 -5.51 6.37
C VAL A 525 -15.50 -5.20 4.99
N PRO A 526 -15.27 -6.17 4.08
CA PRO A 526 -14.66 -5.84 2.79
C PRO A 526 -15.60 -5.10 1.84
N LEU A 527 -16.91 -5.36 1.89
CA LEU A 527 -17.93 -4.60 1.15
C LEU A 527 -17.93 -3.14 1.59
N VAL A 528 -17.99 -2.91 2.90
CA VAL A 528 -17.97 -1.57 3.48
C VAL A 528 -16.67 -0.84 3.14
N SER A 529 -15.53 -1.53 3.25
CA SER A 529 -14.22 -0.94 2.99
C SER A 529 -14.08 -0.50 1.53
N GLU A 530 -14.48 -1.34 0.56
CA GLU A 530 -14.48 -1.00 -0.87
C GLU A 530 -15.31 0.26 -1.18
N LEU A 531 -16.50 0.35 -0.59
CA LEU A 531 -17.40 1.50 -0.80
C LEU A 531 -17.04 2.73 0.04
N MET A 532 -16.23 2.60 1.09
CA MET A 532 -15.71 3.75 1.82
C MET A 532 -14.49 4.36 1.12
N PHE A 533 -13.69 3.55 0.41
CA PHE A 533 -12.55 4.02 -0.38
C PHE A 533 -12.94 4.43 -1.81
N SER A 534 -14.22 4.31 -2.17
CA SER A 534 -14.74 4.56 -3.51
C SER A 534 -14.57 5.98 -4.01
N SER A 535 -14.52 6.96 -3.09
CA SER A 535 -14.38 8.39 -3.40
C SER A 535 -13.01 8.76 -3.97
N SER A 536 -12.08 7.79 -4.00
CA SER A 536 -10.79 7.91 -4.68
C SER A 536 -10.90 8.13 -6.19
N VAL A 537 -12.06 7.86 -6.82
CA VAL A 537 -12.30 8.09 -8.26
C VAL A 537 -13.66 8.77 -8.46
N SER A 538 -13.66 9.98 -9.02
CA SER A 538 -14.82 10.87 -9.13
C SER A 538 -15.53 10.83 -10.50
N LEU A 539 -15.29 9.80 -11.32
CA LEU A 539 -15.81 9.73 -12.70
C LEU A 539 -17.34 9.79 -12.81
N ASN A 540 -18.07 9.25 -11.83
CA ASN A 540 -19.53 9.31 -11.81
C ASN A 540 -20.05 10.76 -11.66
N VAL A 541 -19.18 11.72 -11.30
CA VAL A 541 -19.51 13.14 -11.10
C VAL A 541 -18.89 13.97 -12.22
N THR A 542 -17.59 13.83 -12.44
CA THR A 542 -16.84 14.62 -13.43
C THR A 542 -17.39 14.43 -14.85
N VAL A 543 -17.67 13.18 -15.26
CA VAL A 543 -18.09 12.90 -16.66
C VAL A 543 -19.50 13.42 -16.94
N PRO A 544 -20.53 13.13 -16.12
CA PRO A 544 -21.87 13.67 -16.38
C PRO A 544 -21.93 15.20 -16.34
N ALA A 545 -21.18 15.84 -15.43
CA ALA A 545 -21.10 17.30 -15.39
C ALA A 545 -20.50 17.88 -16.68
N ALA A 546 -19.43 17.26 -17.20
CA ALA A 546 -18.82 17.67 -18.46
C ALA A 546 -19.78 17.50 -19.66
N VAL A 547 -20.56 16.41 -19.69
CA VAL A 547 -21.58 16.18 -20.73
C VAL A 547 -22.68 17.23 -20.66
N ALA A 548 -23.25 17.50 -19.48
CA ALA A 548 -24.34 18.47 -19.32
C ALA A 548 -23.96 19.87 -19.84
N VAL A 549 -22.72 20.29 -19.56
CA VAL A 549 -22.19 21.57 -20.03
C VAL A 549 -21.90 21.54 -21.54
N ALA A 550 -21.32 20.46 -22.06
CA ALA A 550 -21.07 20.32 -23.49
C ALA A 550 -22.36 20.30 -24.33
N MET A 551 -23.47 19.82 -23.76
CA MET A 551 -24.80 19.89 -24.37
C MET A 551 -25.48 21.26 -24.23
N GLY A 552 -24.84 22.24 -23.57
CA GLY A 552 -25.44 23.54 -23.28
C GLY A 552 -26.66 23.48 -22.34
N ARG A 553 -26.79 22.41 -21.54
CA ARG A 553 -27.94 22.20 -20.64
C ARG A 553 -27.77 22.87 -19.28
N MET A 554 -26.54 23.13 -18.88
CA MET A 554 -26.19 23.72 -17.57
C MET A 554 -24.94 24.59 -17.69
N GLU A 555 -24.80 25.54 -16.77
CA GLU A 555 -23.55 26.28 -16.62
C GLU A 555 -22.51 25.50 -15.79
N VAL A 556 -21.23 25.81 -16.02
CA VAL A 556 -20.09 25.05 -15.52
C VAL A 556 -20.15 24.77 -14.01
N GLY A 557 -20.28 25.83 -13.20
CA GLY A 557 -20.29 25.71 -11.74
C GLY A 557 -21.59 25.09 -11.18
N GLU A 558 -22.69 25.18 -11.92
CA GLU A 558 -23.97 24.57 -11.53
C GLU A 558 -23.93 23.06 -11.72
N ALA A 559 -23.50 22.60 -12.89
CA ALA A 559 -23.38 21.18 -13.21
C ALA A 559 -22.48 20.45 -12.20
N ALA A 560 -21.33 21.03 -11.86
CA ALA A 560 -20.40 20.47 -10.88
C ALA A 560 -21.04 20.32 -9.48
N LYS A 561 -21.74 21.34 -8.99
CA LYS A 561 -22.41 21.31 -7.67
C LYS A 561 -23.55 20.31 -7.63
N VAL A 562 -24.38 20.28 -8.67
CA VAL A 562 -25.50 19.32 -8.78
C VAL A 562 -24.98 17.90 -8.82
N ALA A 563 -23.95 17.63 -9.61
CA ALA A 563 -23.34 16.30 -9.71
C ALA A 563 -22.72 15.86 -8.38
N GLN A 564 -21.91 16.70 -7.72
CA GLN A 564 -21.30 16.36 -6.43
C GLN A 564 -22.36 16.05 -5.35
N LYS A 565 -23.42 16.86 -5.27
CA LYS A 565 -24.48 16.66 -4.28
C LYS A 565 -25.23 15.33 -4.47
N ALA A 566 -25.28 14.82 -5.70
CA ALA A 566 -25.97 13.57 -6.02
C ALA A 566 -25.13 12.30 -5.80
N GLY A 567 -23.79 12.40 -5.90
CA GLY A 567 -22.87 11.29 -5.74
C GLY A 567 -22.64 10.90 -4.28
N TYR A 568 -23.44 10.00 -3.73
CA TYR A 568 -23.39 9.64 -2.30
C TYR A 568 -22.28 8.65 -1.93
N ILE A 569 -21.76 7.88 -2.91
CA ILE A 569 -20.61 6.97 -2.75
C ILE A 569 -19.37 7.60 -3.40
N THR A 570 -19.55 8.17 -4.60
CA THR A 570 -18.44 8.79 -5.34
C THR A 570 -17.95 10.07 -4.67
N CYS A 571 -18.81 10.81 -3.96
CA CYS A 571 -18.43 11.99 -3.18
C CYS A 571 -18.52 11.74 -1.68
N GLY A 572 -17.90 10.66 -1.19
CA GLY A 572 -17.75 10.40 0.25
C GLY A 572 -16.88 11.44 1.00
N ILE A 573 -16.07 12.20 0.26
CA ILE A 573 -15.20 13.30 0.73
C ILE A 573 -15.43 14.56 -0.12
N PRO A 574 -15.14 15.77 0.40
CA PRO A 574 -15.26 17.01 -0.36
C PRO A 574 -14.25 17.13 -1.50
N GLY A 575 -14.60 17.91 -2.54
CA GLY A 575 -13.67 18.41 -3.54
C GLY A 575 -13.86 17.89 -4.96
N ALA A 576 -14.84 17.02 -5.20
CA ALA A 576 -15.17 16.55 -6.55
C ALA A 576 -15.69 17.67 -7.46
N ASP A 577 -16.37 18.67 -6.91
CA ASP A 577 -16.93 19.81 -7.63
C ASP A 577 -15.88 20.67 -8.32
N VAL A 578 -14.78 21.00 -7.64
CA VAL A 578 -13.68 21.78 -8.25
C VAL A 578 -13.13 21.05 -9.48
N ASN A 579 -12.91 19.74 -9.35
CA ASN A 579 -12.39 18.90 -10.42
C ASN A 579 -13.40 18.72 -11.57
N ALA A 580 -14.69 18.57 -11.24
CA ALA A 580 -15.77 18.53 -12.22
C ALA A 580 -15.93 19.87 -12.95
N GLU A 581 -15.73 21.01 -12.28
CA GLU A 581 -15.78 22.34 -12.89
C GLU A 581 -14.66 22.50 -13.93
N HIS A 582 -13.44 22.06 -13.62
CA HIS A 582 -12.33 22.09 -14.56
C HIS A 582 -12.60 21.24 -15.81
N ALA A 583 -13.05 20.00 -15.62
CA ALA A 583 -13.40 19.13 -16.74
C ALA A 583 -14.57 19.70 -17.56
N ALA A 584 -15.61 20.22 -16.92
CA ALA A 584 -16.75 20.78 -17.63
C ALA A 584 -16.41 22.05 -18.41
N ARG A 585 -15.52 22.90 -17.87
CA ARG A 585 -14.97 24.07 -18.57
C ARG A 585 -14.17 23.66 -19.79
N ALA A 586 -13.31 22.64 -19.66
CA ALA A 586 -12.55 22.10 -20.78
C ALA A 586 -13.48 21.51 -21.86
N ALA A 587 -14.54 20.79 -21.46
CA ALA A 587 -15.52 20.26 -22.41
C ALA A 587 -16.24 21.37 -23.19
N LYS A 588 -16.67 22.46 -22.51
CA LYS A 588 -17.24 23.65 -23.16
C LYS A 588 -16.29 24.25 -24.20
N ASN A 589 -15.00 24.35 -23.84
CA ASN A 589 -13.99 24.89 -24.75
C ASN A 589 -13.79 23.98 -25.98
N PHE A 590 -13.75 22.66 -25.81
CA PHE A 590 -13.63 21.72 -26.93
C PHE A 590 -14.81 21.79 -27.89
N MET A 591 -16.03 21.99 -27.39
CA MET A 591 -17.20 22.23 -28.23
C MET A 591 -17.11 23.55 -29.02
N GLY A 592 -16.33 24.52 -28.54
CA GLY A 592 -16.12 25.83 -29.19
C GLY A 592 -14.96 25.88 -30.20
N VAL A 593 -14.13 24.84 -30.29
CA VAL A 593 -13.04 24.77 -31.27
C VAL A 593 -13.59 24.33 -32.62
N GLN A 594 -13.59 25.22 -33.62
CA GLN A 594 -13.83 24.82 -35.01
C GLN A 594 -12.60 24.08 -35.53
N VAL A 595 -12.79 22.82 -35.94
CA VAL A 595 -11.77 22.07 -36.70
C VAL A 595 -11.78 22.65 -38.11
N VAL A 596 -10.77 23.48 -38.42
CA VAL A 596 -10.55 24.06 -39.75
C VAL A 596 -9.89 23.04 -40.66
#